data_AF-A0A2V6NRQ0-F1
#
_entry.id   AF-A0A2V6NRQ0-F1
#
_cell.length_a   1.000
_cell.length_b   1.000
_cell.length_c   1.000
_cell.angle_alpha   90.00
_cell.angle_beta   90.00
_cell.angle_gamma   90.00
#
_symmetry.space_group_name_H-M   'P 1'
#
loop_
_entity.id
_entity.type
_entity.pdbx_description
1 polymer ?
#
loop_
_entity_poly.entity_id
_entity_poly.type
_entity_poly.pdbx_seq_one_letter_code
_entity_poly.pdbx_strand_id
1 'polypeptide(L)'
;SGLAKRLSWIRKDNLVTIKGEFWDQTGEPLKTSRFTDVRLLDPARGRWQAMQFEAENLQTGHRTIIRFENYKVNQQVKDEFFTTRYMEREP
;
A
#
# COMPACT_ATOMS: atom_id res chain seq x y z
N SER A 1 -12.37 -4.19 12.88
CA SER A 1 -11.98 -3.22 11.84
C SER A 1 -12.41 -1.83 12.29
N GLY A 2 -11.53 -0.82 12.22
CA GLY A 2 -11.85 0.57 12.57
C GLY A 2 -12.54 1.38 11.45
N LEU A 3 -13.00 0.72 10.39
CA LEU A 3 -13.62 1.33 9.21
C LEU A 3 -15.00 0.72 8.99
N ALA A 4 -16.01 1.53 8.65
CA ALA A 4 -17.32 1.02 8.22
C ALA A 4 -17.31 0.62 6.74
N LYS A 5 -16.63 1.40 5.89
CA LYS A 5 -16.66 1.22 4.43
C LYS A 5 -15.33 1.59 3.78
N ARG A 6 -15.05 0.92 2.66
CA ARG A 6 -14.00 1.29 1.71
C ARG A 6 -14.53 1.20 0.28
N LEU A 7 -14.24 2.22 -0.53
CA LEU A 7 -14.43 2.23 -1.98
C LEU A 7 -13.04 2.26 -2.63
N SER A 8 -12.84 1.43 -3.65
CA SER A 8 -11.54 1.28 -4.31
C SER A 8 -11.71 1.34 -5.82
N TRP A 9 -10.87 2.14 -6.47
CA TRP A 9 -10.78 2.20 -7.92
C TRP A 9 -9.64 1.32 -8.37
N ILE A 10 -9.98 0.26 -9.09
CA ILE A 10 -9.04 -0.75 -9.56
C ILE A 10 -8.91 -0.58 -11.07
N ARG A 11 -7.66 -0.46 -11.53
CA ARG A 11 -7.34 -0.42 -12.96
C ARG A 11 -7.73 -1.75 -13.62
N LYS A 12 -8.46 -1.68 -14.73
CA LYS A 12 -8.95 -2.89 -15.44
C LYS A 12 -7.84 -3.63 -16.17
N ASP A 13 -6.80 -2.93 -16.61
CA ASP A 13 -5.70 -3.47 -17.41
C ASP A 13 -4.68 -4.25 -16.58
N ASN A 14 -4.49 -3.91 -15.30
CA ASN A 14 -3.48 -4.55 -14.46
C ASN A 14 -3.92 -4.86 -13.02
N LEU A 15 -5.18 -4.62 -12.69
CA LEU A 15 -5.80 -4.91 -11.38
C LEU A 15 -5.16 -4.19 -10.18
N VAL A 16 -4.38 -3.14 -10.42
CA VAL A 16 -3.82 -2.30 -9.36
C VAL A 16 -4.84 -1.30 -8.86
N THR A 17 -5.04 -1.22 -7.54
CA THR A 17 -5.80 -0.13 -6.91
C THR A 17 -5.07 1.19 -7.10
N ILE A 18 -5.74 2.21 -7.65
CA ILE A 18 -5.18 3.54 -7.91
C ILE A 18 -5.74 4.64 -6.99
N LYS A 19 -6.91 4.39 -6.39
CA LYS A 19 -7.54 5.30 -5.43
C LYS A 19 -8.29 4.49 -4.37
N GLY A 20 -8.31 5.00 -3.14
CA GLY A 20 -9.19 4.53 -2.08
C GLY A 20 -9.93 5.69 -1.41
N GLU A 21 -11.19 5.45 -1.04
CA GLU A 21 -11.97 6.30 -0.16
C GLU A 21 -12.46 5.46 1.01
N PHE A 22 -12.38 6.03 2.22
CA PHE A 22 -12.59 5.30 3.46
C PHE A 22 -13.49 6.12 4.38
N TRP A 23 -14.42 5.43 5.03
CA TRP A 23 -15.33 6.00 6.02
C TRP A 23 -15.09 5.36 7.38
N ASP A 24 -15.18 6.16 8.44
CA ASP A 24 -15.07 5.68 9.81
C ASP A 24 -16.33 4.91 10.25
N GLN A 25 -16.39 4.48 11.51
CA GLN A 25 -17.50 3.69 12.04
C GLN A 25 -18.82 4.45 12.13
N THR A 26 -18.79 5.79 12.13
CA THR A 26 -19.99 6.64 12.12
C THR A 26 -20.51 6.89 10.71
N GLY A 27 -19.74 6.53 9.68
CA GLY A 27 -20.09 6.73 8.27
C GLY A 27 -19.54 8.02 7.68
N GLU A 28 -18.75 8.78 8.43
CA GLU A 28 -18.13 10.02 7.96
C GLU A 28 -16.87 9.75 7.12
N PRO A 29 -16.59 10.58 6.09
CA PRO A 29 -15.34 10.48 5.34
C PRO A 29 -14.13 10.61 6.25
N LEU A 30 -13.30 9.57 6.29
CA LEU A 30 -12.13 9.51 7.16
C LEU A 30 -10.86 9.90 6.41
N LYS A 31 -10.60 9.24 5.28
CA LYS A 31 -9.38 9.45 4.51
C LYS A 31 -9.54 9.09 3.04
N THR A 32 -8.69 9.67 2.21
CA THR A 32 -8.49 9.23 0.83
C THR A 32 -7.08 8.70 0.64
N SER A 33 -6.89 7.86 -0.37
CA SER A 33 -5.57 7.44 -0.80
C SER A 33 -5.42 7.40 -2.30
N ARG A 34 -4.19 7.61 -2.76
CA ARG A 34 -3.79 7.55 -4.16
C ARG A 34 -2.55 6.67 -4.30
N PHE A 35 -2.56 5.81 -5.31
CA PHE A 35 -1.43 4.96 -5.67
C PHE A 35 -0.99 5.33 -7.08
N THR A 36 0.27 5.70 -7.22
CA THR A 36 0.87 6.24 -8.44
C THR A 36 2.19 5.56 -8.74
N ASP A 37 2.76 5.89 -9.91
CA ASP A 37 4.00 5.28 -10.40
C ASP A 37 3.88 3.75 -10.43
N VAL A 38 2.90 3.27 -11.19
CA VAL A 38 2.57 1.85 -11.30
C VAL A 38 3.51 1.21 -12.31
N ARG A 39 4.33 0.26 -11.86
CA ARG A 39 5.36 -0.41 -12.66
C ARG A 39 5.13 -1.91 -12.72
N LEU A 40 5.40 -2.52 -13.88
CA LEU A 40 5.46 -3.98 -14.03
C LEU A 40 6.83 -4.46 -13.55
N LEU A 41 6.88 -5.11 -12.39
CA LEU A 41 8.15 -5.48 -11.74
C LEU A 41 8.52 -6.96 -11.92
N ASP A 42 7.55 -7.82 -12.18
CA ASP A 42 7.79 -9.21 -12.61
C ASP A 42 6.96 -9.48 -13.88
N PRO A 43 7.52 -9.20 -15.07
CA PRO A 43 6.83 -9.43 -16.34
C PRO A 43 6.45 -10.90 -16.55
N ALA A 44 7.30 -11.83 -16.12
CA ALA A 44 7.06 -13.27 -16.28
C ALA A 44 5.83 -13.74 -15.50
N ARG A 45 5.52 -13.09 -14.37
CA ARG A 45 4.33 -13.38 -13.54
C ARG A 45 3.25 -12.30 -13.60
N GLY A 46 3.39 -11.30 -14.46
CA GLY A 46 2.46 -10.17 -14.59
C GLY A 46 2.25 -9.38 -13.29
N ARG A 47 3.28 -9.19 -12.44
CA ARG A 47 3.13 -8.48 -11.15
C ARG A 47 3.40 -6.99 -11.28
N TRP A 48 2.37 -6.20 -10.98
CA TRP A 48 2.42 -4.75 -10.98
C TRP A 48 2.47 -4.20 -9.55
N GLN A 49 3.18 -3.10 -9.35
CA GLN A 49 3.34 -2.45 -8.05
C GLN A 49 3.25 -0.93 -8.23
N ALA A 50 2.50 -0.26 -7.36
CA ALA A 50 2.58 1.19 -7.22
C ALA A 50 3.80 1.57 -6.38
N MET A 51 4.66 2.43 -6.92
CA MET A 51 5.91 2.84 -6.27
C MET A 51 5.74 4.09 -5.40
N GLN A 52 4.59 4.75 -5.49
CA GLN A 52 4.25 5.86 -4.61
C GLN A 52 2.83 5.71 -4.09
N PHE A 53 2.70 5.81 -2.77
CA PHE A 53 1.44 5.85 -2.04
C PHE A 53 1.30 7.18 -1.33
N GLU A 54 0.09 7.72 -1.38
CA GLU A 54 -0.27 8.93 -0.67
C GLU A 54 -1.61 8.72 0.04
N ALA A 55 -1.70 9.16 1.28
CA ALA A 55 -2.95 9.20 2.03
C ALA A 55 -3.14 10.53 2.72
N GLU A 56 -4.38 10.99 2.75
CA GLU A 56 -4.81 12.21 3.42
C GLU A 56 -5.96 11.87 4.36
N ASN A 57 -5.80 12.20 5.64
CA ASN A 57 -6.88 12.14 6.62
C ASN A 57 -7.73 13.42 6.49
N LEU A 58 -8.98 13.27 6.06
CA LEU A 58 -9.88 14.39 5.79
C LEU A 58 -10.40 15.06 7.07
N GLN A 59 -10.34 14.36 8.21
CA GLN A 59 -10.82 14.87 9.49
C GLN A 59 -9.77 15.71 10.21
N THR A 60 -8.48 15.42 9.97
CA THR A 60 -7.37 16.09 10.66
C THR A 60 -6.46 16.89 9.72
N GLY A 61 -6.57 16.71 8.40
CA GLY A 61 -5.70 17.31 7.40
C GLY A 61 -4.31 16.68 7.30
N HIS A 62 -3.97 15.69 8.13
CA HIS A 62 -2.67 15.03 8.09
C HIS A 62 -2.48 14.25 6.79
N ARG A 63 -1.28 14.36 6.21
CA ARG A 63 -0.90 13.71 4.95
C ARG A 63 0.34 12.84 5.14
N THR A 64 0.30 11.65 4.57
CA THR A 64 1.42 10.70 4.55
C THR A 64 1.77 10.37 3.10
N ILE A 65 3.06 10.41 2.77
CA ILE A 65 3.59 9.99 1.47
C ILE A 65 4.62 8.89 1.70
N ILE A 66 4.46 7.76 1.03
CA ILE A 66 5.41 6.65 1.03
C ILE A 66 5.93 6.49 -0.40
N ARG A 67 7.25 6.50 -0.57
CA ARG A 67 7.92 6.25 -1.85
C ARG A 67 8.83 5.04 -1.71
N PHE A 68 8.78 4.15 -2.69
CA PHE A 68 9.64 2.98 -2.74
C PHE A 68 10.82 3.24 -3.69
N GLU A 69 12.02 3.07 -3.17
CA GLU A 69 13.27 3.12 -3.92
C GLU A 69 14.01 1.79 -3.80
N ASN A 70 14.82 1.42 -4.79
CA ASN A 70 15.58 0.16 -4.82
C ASN A 70 14.74 -1.11 -4.59
N TYR A 71 13.51 -1.12 -5.07
CA TYR A 71 12.59 -2.24 -4.91
C TYR A 71 13.01 -3.44 -5.75
N LYS A 72 13.22 -4.59 -5.10
CA LYS A 72 13.64 -5.84 -5.73
C LYS A 72 12.60 -6.93 -5.48
N VAL A 73 12.24 -7.67 -6.53
CA VAL A 73 11.29 -8.80 -6.47
C VAL A 73 12.03 -10.14 -6.48
N ASN A 74 11.37 -11.20 -6.01
CA ASN A 74 11.85 -12.58 -6.12
C ASN A 74 13.25 -12.83 -5.55
N GLN A 75 13.62 -12.12 -4.48
CA GLN A 75 14.96 -12.22 -3.87
C GLN A 75 15.17 -13.47 -3.01
N GLN A 76 14.18 -14.38 -2.94
CA GLN A 76 14.24 -15.59 -2.10
C GLN A 76 14.61 -15.26 -0.64
N VAL A 77 13.96 -14.23 -0.08
CA VAL A 77 14.17 -13.84 1.31
C VAL A 77 13.83 -15.03 2.21
N LYS A 78 14.76 -15.38 3.10
CA LYS A 78 14.63 -16.56 3.96
C LYS A 78 13.57 -16.36 5.04
N ASP A 79 12.93 -17.44 5.46
CA ASP A 79 11.88 -17.39 6.49
C ASP A 79 12.38 -16.85 7.84
N GLU A 80 13.67 -17.02 8.14
CA GLU A 80 14.29 -16.53 9.38
C GLU A 80 14.14 -15.02 9.60
N PHE A 81 14.08 -14.24 8.50
CA PHE A 81 13.87 -12.79 8.55
C PHE A 81 12.50 -12.40 9.15
N PHE A 82 11.53 -13.33 9.15
CA PHE A 82 10.16 -13.10 9.63
C PHE A 82 9.91 -13.67 11.03
N THR A 83 10.95 -13.74 11.87
CA THR A 83 10.84 -14.18 13.27
C THR A 83 11.02 -13.01 14.24
N THR A 84 10.33 -13.04 15.38
CA THR A 84 10.52 -12.02 16.44
C THR A 84 11.97 -11.92 16.86
N ARG A 85 12.63 -13.07 17.04
CA ARG A 85 14.06 -13.14 17.36
C ARG A 85 14.95 -12.43 16.34
N TYR A 86 14.61 -12.49 15.05
CA TYR A 86 15.36 -11.78 14.02
C TYR A 86 15.14 -10.26 14.10
N MET A 87 13.91 -9.80 14.38
CA MET A 87 13.59 -8.37 14.51
C MET A 87 14.20 -7.72 15.76
N GLU A 88 14.38 -8.49 16.84
CA GLU A 88 14.96 -8.04 18.11
C GLU A 88 16.50 -8.08 18.12
N ARG A 89 17.15 -8.56 17.05
CA ARG A 89 18.60 -8.44 16.93
C ARG A 89 18.95 -6.96 16.84
N GLU A 90 19.66 -6.46 17.85
CA GLU A 90 20.34 -5.18 17.71
C GLU A 90 21.35 -5.26 16.55
N PRO A 91 21.50 -4.15 15.80
CA PRO A 91 22.47 -4.06 14.71
C PRO A 91 23.92 -4.25 15.18
#